data_AF-A0A2H0QES4-F1
#
_entry.id   AF-A0A2H0QES4-F1
#
_cell.length_a   1.000
_cell.length_b   1.000
_cell.length_c   1.000
_cell.angle_alpha   90.00
_cell.angle_beta   90.00
_cell.angle_gamma   90.00
#
_symmetry.space_group_name_H-M   'P 1'
#
loop_
_entity.id
_entity.type
_entity.pdbx_description
1 polymer ?
#
loop_
_entity_poly.entity_id
_entity_poly.type
_entity_poly.pdbx_seq_one_letter_code
_entity_poly.pdbx_strand_id
1 'polypeptide(L)' 'MCDVCRLENKNSILSNGDKPNNGSKLYRVYLGKIASVNLCHLHGIELFCVGESRFLASHIELAIDLGENRNRYIQTSYF' A
#
# COMPACT_ATOMS: atom_id res chain seq x y z
N MET A 1 11.10 4.45 -3.02
CA MET A 1 9.84 4.52 -3.78
C MET A 1 8.77 3.74 -3.05
N CYS A 2 7.51 4.18 -3.05
CA CYS A 2 6.42 3.48 -2.37
C CYS A 2 5.88 2.30 -3.22
N ASP A 3 5.13 1.39 -2.61
CA ASP A 3 4.62 0.16 -3.25
C ASP A 3 3.75 0.45 -4.48
N VAL A 4 2.84 1.42 -4.39
CA VAL A 4 1.99 1.84 -5.53
C VAL A 4 2.84 2.42 -6.66
N CYS A 5 3.69 3.41 -6.36
CA CYS A 5 4.55 4.02 -7.39
C CYS A 5 5.47 3.00 -8.05
N ARG A 6 5.96 2.02 -7.29
CA ARG A 6 6.80 0.93 -7.79
C ARG A 6 6.06 0.06 -8.78
N LEU A 7 4.83 -0.34 -8.46
CA LEU A 7 4.03 -1.22 -9.32
C LEU A 7 3.50 -0.51 -10.55
N GLU A 8 3.13 0.76 -10.42
CA GLU A 8 2.60 1.57 -11.52
C GLU A 8 3.70 2.27 -12.36
N ASN A 9 4.97 1.98 -12.09
CA ASN A 9 6.13 2.62 -12.75
C ASN A 9 6.08 4.16 -12.72
N LYS A 10 5.55 4.75 -11.63
CA LYS A 10 5.44 6.20 -11.45
C LYS A 10 6.65 6.75 -10.70
N ASN A 11 7.16 7.90 -11.14
CA ASN A 11 8.23 8.59 -10.43
C ASN A 11 7.69 9.27 -9.16
N SER A 12 7.90 8.64 -8.00
CA SER A 12 7.41 9.16 -6.72
C SER A 12 8.00 10.52 -6.34
N ILE A 13 9.23 10.82 -6.76
CA ILE A 13 9.95 12.07 -6.43
C ILE A 13 9.25 13.26 -7.10
N LEU A 14 8.80 13.09 -8.34
CA LEU A 14 8.12 14.15 -9.08
C LEU A 14 6.81 14.59 -8.40
N SER A 15 6.08 13.64 -7.80
CA SER A 15 4.76 13.91 -7.20
C SER A 15 4.82 14.21 -5.69
N ASN A 16 5.74 13.58 -4.95
CA ASN A 16 5.82 13.70 -3.48
C ASN A 16 6.96 14.60 -2.98
N GLY A 17 7.91 14.98 -3.86
CA GLY A 17 9.18 15.57 -3.45
C GLY A 17 10.02 14.61 -2.60
N ASP A 18 10.90 15.17 -1.77
CA ASP A 18 11.81 14.42 -0.87
C ASP A 18 11.14 13.96 0.45
N LYS A 19 9.81 13.82 0.47
CA LYS A 19 9.11 13.34 1.66
C LYS A 19 9.37 11.84 1.88
N PRO A 20 9.61 11.40 3.13
CA PRO A 20 9.78 9.98 3.43
C PRO A 20 8.48 9.21 3.17
N ASN A 21 8.62 7.92 2.85
CA ASN A 21 7.48 7.02 2.80
C ASN A 21 7.10 6.55 4.21
N ASN A 22 5.83 6.25 4.40
CA ASN A 22 5.27 5.80 5.67
C ASN A 22 4.68 4.40 5.52
N GLY A 23 4.96 3.55 6.52
CA GLY A 23 4.28 2.26 6.65
C GLY A 23 2.81 2.46 6.96
N SER A 24 1.93 1.94 6.11
CA SER A 24 0.48 1.94 6.27
C SER A 24 -0.02 0.51 6.45
N LYS A 25 -1.10 0.34 7.21
CA LYS A 25 -1.69 -0.97 7.49
C LYS A 25 -3.00 -1.09 6.74
N LEU A 26 -3.21 -2.24 6.10
CA LEU A 26 -4.47 -2.64 5.51
C LEU A 26 -5.04 -3.81 6.31
N TYR A 27 -6.24 -3.64 6.85
CA TYR A 27 -6.83 -4.56 7.83
C TYR A 27 -7.78 -5.58 7.19
N ARG A 28 -8.40 -5.26 6.05
CA ARG A 28 -9.46 -6.10 5.44
C ARG A 28 -9.02 -6.87 4.21
N VAL A 29 -7.71 -6.99 3.98
CA VAL A 29 -7.16 -7.63 2.77
C VAL A 29 -6.96 -9.13 2.95
N TYR A 30 -6.59 -9.57 4.17
CA TYR A 30 -6.39 -10.97 4.49
C TYR A 30 -7.26 -11.37 5.68
N LEU A 31 -7.90 -12.54 5.59
CA LEU A 31 -8.69 -13.06 6.70
C LEU A 31 -7.81 -13.22 7.94
N GLY A 32 -8.14 -12.47 9.00
CA GLY A 32 -7.45 -12.51 10.29
C GLY A 32 -6.00 -12.01 10.29
N LYS A 33 -5.55 -11.32 9.23
CA LYS A 33 -4.16 -10.80 9.14
C LYS A 33 -4.14 -9.36 8.66
N ILE A 34 -3.14 -8.61 9.13
CA ILE A 34 -2.87 -7.24 8.71
C ILE A 34 -1.79 -7.26 7.62
N ALA A 35 -2.05 -6.55 6.51
CA ALA A 35 -1.04 -6.29 5.49
C ALA A 35 -0.35 -4.95 5.78
N SER A 36 0.98 -4.91 5.78
CA SER A 36 1.76 -3.68 5.89
C SER A 36 2.28 -3.29 4.51
N VAL A 37 1.89 -2.12 4.04
CA VAL A 37 2.31 -1.55 2.75
C VAL A 37 3.11 -0.27 3.00
N ASN A 38 4.12 -0.02 2.18
CA ASN A 38 4.92 1.19 2.22
C ASN A 38 4.34 2.22 1.25
N LEU A 39 3.71 3.28 1.75
CA LEU A 39 3.05 4.30 0.94
C LEU A 39 3.79 5.64 1.02
N CYS A 40 3.82 6.38 -0.09
CA CYS A 40 4.26 7.77 -0.06
C CYS A 40 3.16 8.64 0.56
N HIS A 41 3.47 9.92 0.78
CA HIS A 41 2.53 10.83 1.42
C HIS A 41 1.21 10.97 0.65
N LEU A 42 1.26 11.07 -0.69
CA LEU A 42 0.05 11.16 -1.52
C LEU A 42 -0.83 9.91 -1.42
N HIS A 43 -0.26 8.72 -1.61
CA HIS A 43 -1.04 7.48 -1.52
C HIS A 43 -1.49 7.19 -0.07
N GLY A 44 -0.77 7.67 0.94
CA GLY A 44 -1.22 7.62 2.33
C GLY A 44 -2.45 8.50 2.58
N ILE A 45 -2.47 9.73 2.03
CA ILE A 45 -3.64 10.61 2.07
C ILE A 45 -4.80 9.99 1.29
N GLU A 46 -4.53 9.47 0.10
CA GLU A 46 -5.55 8.81 -0.72
C GLU A 46 -6.19 7.63 0.01
N LEU A 47 -5.37 6.72 0.55
CA LEU A 47 -5.84 5.60 1.36
C LEU A 47 -6.74 6.07 2.52
N PHE A 48 -6.35 7.13 3.21
CA PHE A 48 -7.14 7.72 4.29
C PHE A 48 -8.48 8.29 3.80
N CYS A 49 -8.47 9.00 2.67
CA CYS A 49 -9.64 9.68 2.14
C CYS A 49 -10.67 8.72 1.51
N VAL A 50 -10.23 7.73 0.73
CA VAL A 50 -11.15 6.84 -0.02
C VAL A 50 -11.39 5.50 0.70
N GLY A 51 -10.54 5.15 1.66
CA GLY A 51 -10.59 3.89 2.40
C GLY A 51 -10.03 2.70 1.61
N GLU A 52 -9.71 1.62 2.32
CA GLU A 52 -8.97 0.46 1.79
C GLU A 52 -9.59 -0.15 0.53
N SER A 53 -10.90 -0.44 0.53
CA SER A 53 -11.55 -1.13 -0.59
C SER A 53 -11.53 -0.31 -1.88
N ARG A 54 -11.74 1.01 -1.78
CA ARG A 54 -11.71 1.89 -2.95
C ARG A 54 -10.28 2.17 -3.40
N PHE A 55 -9.36 2.31 -2.45
CA PHE A 55 -7.94 2.47 -2.75
C PHE A 55 -7.39 1.29 -3.55
N LEU A 56 -7.70 0.06 -3.15
CA LEU A 56 -7.29 -1.13 -3.88
C LEU A 56 -7.99 -1.26 -5.25
N ALA A 57 -9.24 -0.80 -5.37
CA ALA A 57 -9.92 -0.75 -6.67
C ALA A 57 -9.31 0.27 -7.63
N SER A 58 -8.77 1.38 -7.12
CA SER A 58 -8.05 2.40 -7.90
C SER A 58 -6.62 1.97 -8.26
N HIS A 59 -6.01 1.10 -7.45
CA HIS A 59 -4.63 0.60 -7.63
C HIS A 59 -4.61 -0.92 -7.82
N ILE A 60 -5.14 -1.37 -8.96
CA ILE A 60 -5.34 -2.80 -9.26
C ILE A 60 -4.01 -3.58 -9.20
N GLU A 61 -2.90 -2.99 -9.67
CA GLU A 61 -1.58 -3.65 -9.62
C GLU A 61 -1.14 -3.96 -8.18
N LEU A 62 -1.45 -3.07 -7.23
CA LEU A 62 -1.20 -3.33 -5.81
C LEU A 62 -2.11 -4.44 -5.28
N ALA A 63 -3.38 -4.46 -5.69
CA ALA A 63 -4.30 -5.52 -5.29
C ALA A 63 -3.85 -6.90 -5.82
N ILE A 64 -3.34 -6.96 -7.05
CA ILE A 64 -2.77 -8.19 -7.64
C ILE A 64 -1.49 -8.59 -6.89
N ASP A 65 -0.55 -7.67 -6.65
CA ASP A 65 0.70 -7.96 -5.94
C ASP A 65 0.44 -8.43 -4.50
N LEU A 66 -0.60 -7.91 -3.83
CA LEU A 66 -1.05 -8.42 -2.53
C LEU A 66 -1.55 -9.87 -2.62
N GLY A 67 -2.32 -10.21 -3.66
CA GLY A 67 -2.80 -11.57 -3.89
C GLY A 67 -1.69 -12.58 -4.16
N GLU A 68 -0.74 -12.21 -5.02
CA GLU A 68 0.34 -13.10 -5.47
C GLU A 68 1.51 -13.18 -4.47
N ASN A 69 1.87 -12.05 -3.85
CA ASN A 69 3.06 -11.93 -2.99
C ASN A 69 2.70 -11.74 -1.51
N ARG A 70 1.66 -12.43 -1.05
CA ARG A 70 1.10 -12.33 0.32
C ARG A 70 2.15 -12.32 1.44
N ASN A 71 3.17 -13.16 1.36
CA ASN A 71 4.23 -13.27 2.38
C ASN A 71 5.08 -12.00 2.53
N ARG A 72 5.16 -11.15 1.50
CA ARG A 72 5.87 -9.86 1.55
C ARG A 72 5.15 -8.86 2.45
N TYR A 73 3.83 -8.97 2.57
CA TYR A 73 2.97 -7.95 3.18
C TYR A 73 2.44 -8.32 4.56
N ILE A 74 2.37 -9.60 4.89
CA ILE A 74 1.89 -10.01 6.22
C ILE A 74 2.90 -9.60 7.29
N GLN A 75 2.44 -8.84 8.27
CA GLN A 75 3.14 -8.77 9.55
C GLN A 75 2.72 -9.97 10.40
N THR A 76 3.65 -10.86 10.74
CA THR A 76 3.45 -11.88 11.76
C THR A 76 3.26 -11.17 13.09
N SER A 77 2.00 -11.01 13.51
CA SER A 77 1.68 -10.58 14.86
C SER A 77 1.90 -11.80 15.75
N TYR A 78 3.07 -11.88 16.40
CA TYR A 78 3.23 -12.75 17.56
C TYR A 78 2.39 -12.12 18.67
N PHE A 79 1.21 -12.71 18.91
CA PHE A 79 0.49 -12.50 20.16
C PHE A 79 1.20 -13.25 21.28
#